data_AF-A0A820N3G2-F1
#
_entry.id   AF-A0A820N3G2-F1
#
_cell.length_a   1.000
_cell.length_b   1.000
_cell.length_c   1.000
_cell.angle_alpha   90.00
_cell.angle_beta   90.00
_cell.angle_gamma   90.00
#
_symmetry.space_group_name_H-M   'P 1'
#
loop_
_entity.id
_entity.type
_entity.pdbx_description
1 polymer ?
#
loop_
_entity_poly.entity_id
_entity_poly.type
_entity_poly.pdbx_seq_one_letter_code
_entity_poly.pdbx_strand_id
1 'polypeptide(L)'
;ICDFGLARTEELDRTKRMTQEVVTQYYRAPELLLGAQHYSYAIDVWSVGCIFAELLGRRILFQASSPLKQLDLIVNLLGTPPLDEIASACDGAKSYILSKTWRAPK
;
A
#
# COMPACT_ATOMS: atom_id res chain seq x y z
N ILE A 1 3.39 21.71 -0.20
CA ILE A 1 3.90 20.50 0.50
C ILE A 1 4.39 20.97 1.86
N CYS A 2 3.89 20.37 2.93
CA CYS A 2 4.21 20.73 4.31
C CYS A 2 4.38 19.44 5.11
N ASP A 3 5.18 19.49 6.18
CA ASP A 3 5.52 18.36 7.08
C ASP A 3 6.42 17.27 6.47
N PHE A 4 7.69 17.31 6.87
CA PHE A 4 8.72 16.33 6.51
C PHE A 4 9.06 15.40 7.68
N GLY A 5 8.21 15.31 8.72
CA GLY A 5 8.49 14.56 9.94
C GLY A 5 8.73 13.05 9.73
N LEU A 6 8.31 12.51 8.58
CA LEU A 6 8.47 11.10 8.20
C LEU A 6 9.28 10.93 6.89
N ALA A 7 9.83 12.04 6.37
CA ALA A 7 10.60 12.02 5.14
C ALA A 7 11.93 11.30 5.35
N ARG A 8 12.33 10.48 4.39
CA ARG A 8 13.59 9.72 4.41
C ARG A 8 14.07 9.44 3.00
N THR A 9 15.38 9.25 2.88
CA THR A 9 15.97 8.70 1.66
C THR A 9 15.64 7.22 1.56
N GLU A 10 15.51 6.73 0.33
CA GLU A 10 15.48 5.29 0.08
C GLU A 10 16.74 4.62 0.66
N GLU A 11 16.56 3.55 1.43
CA GLU A 11 17.67 2.78 1.98
C GLU A 11 18.12 1.75 0.95
N LEU A 12 19.32 1.95 0.42
CA LEU A 12 19.93 1.10 -0.60
C LEU A 12 20.44 -0.22 0.00
N ASP A 13 20.77 -0.23 1.28
CA ASP A 13 21.20 -1.42 1.99
C ASP A 13 19.99 -2.27 2.41
N ARG A 14 19.74 -3.34 1.66
CA ARG A 14 18.62 -4.27 1.88
C ARG A 14 18.67 -5.04 3.21
N THR A 15 19.76 -4.92 3.96
CA THR A 15 19.86 -5.52 5.30
C THR A 15 19.23 -4.64 6.38
N LYS A 16 19.03 -3.35 6.10
CA LYS A 16 18.46 -2.38 7.03
C LYS A 16 16.96 -2.21 6.80
N ARG A 17 16.17 -2.55 7.81
CA ARG A 17 14.71 -2.42 7.76
C ARG A 17 14.28 -0.95 7.84
N MET A 18 13.38 -0.54 6.96
CA MET A 18 12.73 0.77 7.04
C MET A 18 11.42 0.68 7.86
N THR A 19 11.17 1.64 8.75
CA THR A 19 10.01 1.63 9.66
C THR A 19 8.69 1.89 8.93
N GLN A 20 7.64 1.12 9.26
CA GLN A 20 6.28 1.43 8.85
C GLN A 20 5.66 2.46 9.81
N GLU A 21 5.85 3.74 9.53
CA GLU A 21 5.32 4.79 10.41
C GLU A 21 3.81 4.97 10.21
N VAL A 22 3.11 5.22 11.31
CA VAL A 22 1.64 5.18 11.39
C VAL A 22 1.09 6.59 11.23
N VAL A 23 0.51 6.86 10.07
CA VAL A 23 -0.20 8.11 9.70
C VAL A 23 -1.58 7.75 9.17
N THR A 24 -2.36 8.76 8.76
CA THR A 24 -3.67 8.64 8.10
C THR A 24 -3.67 7.52 7.06
N GLN A 25 -4.46 6.48 7.34
CA GLN A 25 -4.37 5.18 6.68
C GLN A 25 -4.68 5.23 5.18
N TYR A 26 -5.60 6.10 4.75
CA TYR A 26 -6.31 6.01 3.46
C TYR A 26 -5.45 6.17 2.20
N TYR A 27 -4.29 6.79 2.29
CA TYR A 27 -3.40 7.04 1.15
C TYR A 27 -2.22 6.08 1.08
N ARG A 28 -2.15 5.10 2.01
CA ARG A 28 -1.05 4.15 2.10
C ARG A 28 -1.04 3.18 0.91
N ALA A 29 0.15 2.98 0.35
CA ALA A 29 0.42 2.05 -0.74
C ALA A 29 0.25 0.57 -0.31
N PRO A 30 -0.12 -0.34 -1.23
CA PRO A 30 -0.38 -1.74 -0.92
C PRO A 30 0.84 -2.44 -0.29
N GLU A 31 2.05 -2.22 -0.77
CA GLU A 31 3.30 -2.77 -0.23
C GLU A 31 3.52 -2.41 1.25
N LEU A 32 3.13 -1.19 1.64
CA LEU A 32 3.15 -0.78 3.04
C LEU A 32 2.04 -1.44 3.87
N LEU A 33 0.89 -1.80 3.27
CA LEU A 33 -0.15 -2.58 3.94
C LEU A 33 0.25 -4.06 4.07
N LEU A 34 1.10 -4.55 3.17
CA LEU A 34 1.62 -5.92 3.13
C LEU A 34 2.86 -6.15 4.01
N GLY A 35 3.36 -5.12 4.69
CA GLY A 35 4.50 -5.28 5.60
C GLY A 35 5.87 -5.26 4.91
N ALA A 36 5.96 -4.67 3.71
CA ALA A 36 7.24 -4.54 3.01
C ALA A 36 8.25 -3.79 3.89
N GLN A 37 9.43 -4.40 4.07
CA GLN A 37 10.52 -3.85 4.87
C GLN A 37 11.34 -2.80 4.12
N HIS A 38 11.16 -2.75 2.80
CA HIS A 38 11.80 -1.82 1.88
C HIS A 38 10.74 -1.34 0.90
N TYR A 39 10.76 -0.04 0.63
CA TYR A 39 9.88 0.63 -0.33
C TYR A 39 10.63 1.82 -0.90
N SER A 40 10.27 2.18 -2.12
CA SER A 40 10.86 3.31 -2.84
C SER A 40 9.92 4.50 -2.81
N TYR A 41 10.30 5.58 -3.49
CA TYR A 41 9.48 6.77 -3.73
C TYR A 41 8.14 6.48 -4.43
N ALA A 42 7.93 5.25 -4.95
CA ALA A 42 6.67 4.83 -5.55
C ALA A 42 5.46 4.94 -4.58
N ILE A 43 5.70 4.83 -3.26
CA ILE A 43 4.63 4.99 -2.25
C ILE A 43 4.01 6.39 -2.27
N ASP A 44 4.81 7.41 -2.62
CA ASP A 44 4.35 8.79 -2.70
C ASP A 44 3.51 8.98 -3.98
N VAL A 45 3.93 8.37 -5.08
CA VAL A 45 3.17 8.37 -6.35
C VAL A 45 1.81 7.70 -6.17
N TRP A 46 1.75 6.59 -5.43
CA TRP A 46 0.48 5.94 -5.06
C TRP A 46 -0.43 6.90 -4.28
N SER A 47 0.13 7.58 -3.27
CA SER A 47 -0.60 8.53 -2.43
C SER A 47 -1.18 9.68 -3.27
N VAL A 48 -0.39 10.22 -4.21
CA VAL A 48 -0.84 11.24 -5.17
C VAL A 48 -1.99 10.73 -6.05
N GLY A 49 -1.91 9.50 -6.54
CA GLY A 49 -3.00 8.87 -7.31
C GLY A 49 -4.31 8.77 -6.52
N CYS A 50 -4.22 8.39 -5.24
CA CYS A 50 -5.38 8.34 -4.34
C CYS A 50 -6.00 9.74 -4.13
N ILE A 51 -5.17 10.75 -3.86
CA ILE A 51 -5.63 12.14 -3.69
C ILE A 51 -6.27 12.65 -4.99
N PHE A 52 -5.66 12.38 -6.14
CA PHE A 52 -6.21 12.78 -7.43
C PHE A 52 -7.60 12.18 -7.68
N ALA A 53 -7.76 10.87 -7.44
CA ALA A 53 -9.06 10.21 -7.53
C ALA A 53 -10.09 10.76 -6.53
N GLU A 54 -9.67 11.11 -5.31
CA GLU A 54 -10.52 11.74 -4.31
C GLU A 54 -10.99 13.13 -4.74
N LEU A 55 -10.12 13.95 -5.33
CA LEU A 55 -10.50 15.27 -5.86
C LEU A 55 -11.54 15.14 -6.98
N LEU A 56 -11.40 14.15 -7.86
CA LEU A 56 -12.37 13.88 -8.92
C LEU A 56 -13.71 13.37 -8.38
N GLY A 57 -13.68 12.47 -7.39
CA GLY A 57 -14.86 11.83 -6.83
C GLY A 57 -15.51 12.56 -5.64
N ARG A 58 -14.84 13.57 -5.08
CA ARG A 58 -15.16 14.24 -3.80
C ARG A 58 -15.40 13.27 -2.64
N ARG A 59 -14.73 12.12 -2.67
CA ARG A 59 -14.79 11.07 -1.66
C ARG A 59 -13.46 10.35 -1.57
N ILE A 60 -13.05 9.97 -0.37
CA ILE A 60 -11.83 9.18 -0.15
C ILE A 60 -11.91 7.88 -0.95
N LEU A 61 -10.88 7.62 -1.77
CA LEU A 61 -10.86 6.46 -2.66
C LEU A 61 -10.91 5.12 -1.89
N PHE A 62 -10.12 5.01 -0.83
CA PHE A 62 -9.99 3.80 -0.01
C PHE A 62 -10.31 4.07 1.47
N GLN A 63 -11.55 4.47 1.75
CA GLN A 63 -12.01 4.74 3.12
C GLN A 63 -12.21 3.44 3.91
N ALA A 64 -11.18 2.99 4.61
CA ALA A 64 -11.18 1.71 5.33
C ALA A 64 -10.91 1.86 6.82
N SER A 65 -11.61 1.09 7.66
CA SER A 65 -11.44 1.13 9.12
C SER A 65 -10.22 0.37 9.63
N SER A 66 -9.51 -0.36 8.77
CA SER A 66 -8.29 -1.09 9.12
C SER A 66 -7.40 -1.35 7.89
N PRO A 67 -6.09 -1.63 8.06
CA PRO A 67 -5.18 -1.89 6.94
C PRO A 67 -5.62 -3.06 6.06
N LEU A 68 -6.13 -4.14 6.66
CA LEU A 68 -6.64 -5.30 5.93
C LEU A 68 -7.88 -4.95 5.08
N LYS A 69 -8.80 -4.13 5.62
CA LYS A 69 -9.96 -3.66 4.84
C LYS A 69 -9.54 -2.74 3.71
N GLN A 70 -8.48 -1.94 3.90
CA GLN A 70 -7.96 -1.09 2.83
C GLN A 70 -7.39 -1.94 1.69
N LEU A 71 -6.62 -2.97 2.03
CA LEU A 71 -6.11 -3.94 1.08
C LEU A 71 -7.26 -4.64 0.31
N ASP A 72 -8.34 -5.01 0.99
CA ASP A 72 -9.55 -5.54 0.35
C ASP A 72 -10.15 -4.55 -0.67
N LEU A 73 -10.24 -3.25 -0.33
CA LEU A 73 -10.75 -2.24 -1.27
C LEU A 73 -9.84 -2.09 -2.50
N ILE A 74 -8.52 -2.12 -2.29
CA ILE A 74 -7.52 -2.04 -3.37
C ILE A 74 -7.65 -3.23 -4.31
N VAL A 75 -7.64 -4.46 -3.77
CA VAL A 75 -7.77 -5.70 -4.57
C VAL A 75 -9.12 -5.76 -5.28
N ASN A 76 -10.19 -5.28 -4.66
CA ASN A 76 -11.50 -5.22 -5.32
C ASN A 76 -11.53 -4.24 -6.50
N LEU A 77 -10.78 -3.14 -6.42
CA LEU A 77 -10.71 -2.14 -7.48
C LEU A 77 -9.80 -2.60 -8.63
N LEU A 78 -8.56 -2.99 -8.31
CA LEU A 78 -7.47 -3.24 -9.25
C LEU A 78 -7.28 -4.72 -9.64
N GLY A 79 -7.83 -5.65 -8.87
CA GLY A 79 -7.62 -7.09 -9.04
C GLY A 79 -6.59 -7.66 -8.06
N THR A 80 -6.40 -8.99 -8.09
CA THR A 80 -5.44 -9.68 -7.22
C THR A 80 -4.04 -9.55 -7.82
N PRO A 81 -3.05 -9.04 -7.06
CA PRO A 81 -1.69 -8.92 -7.57
C PRO A 81 -1.08 -10.30 -7.84
N PRO A 82 -0.22 -10.43 -8.86
CA PRO A 82 0.49 -11.68 -9.13
C PRO A 82 1.48 -12.03 -8.01
N LEU A 83 1.92 -13.30 -8.00
CA LEU A 83 2.71 -13.86 -6.89
C LEU A 83 4.08 -13.19 -6.71
N ASP A 84 4.67 -12.72 -7.81
CA ASP A 84 5.93 -11.99 -7.84
C ASP A 84 5.82 -10.62 -7.15
N GLU A 85 4.70 -9.91 -7.32
CA GLU A 85 4.44 -8.61 -6.67
C GLU A 85 4.27 -8.74 -5.15
N ILE A 86 3.74 -9.87 -4.68
CA ILE A 86 3.59 -10.13 -3.23
C ILE A 86 4.79 -10.89 -2.63
N ALA A 87 5.85 -11.14 -3.39
CA ALA A 87 7.01 -11.90 -2.92
C ALA A 87 7.68 -11.24 -1.69
N SER A 88 7.67 -9.91 -1.63
CA SER A 88 8.24 -9.11 -0.53
C SER A 88 7.30 -8.90 0.66
N ALA A 89 6.04 -9.34 0.56
CA ALA A 89 5.05 -9.23 1.63
C ALA A 89 5.38 -10.15 2.81
N CYS A 90 4.89 -9.79 4.01
CA CYS A 90 5.01 -10.66 5.18
C CYS A 90 4.11 -11.91 5.05
N ASP A 91 4.45 -12.97 5.77
CA ASP A 91 3.75 -14.27 5.64
C ASP A 91 2.26 -14.20 5.96
N GLY A 92 1.88 -13.36 6.92
CA GLY A 92 0.47 -13.11 7.25
C GLY A 92 -0.29 -12.45 6.11
N ALA A 93 0.32 -11.46 5.45
CA ALA A 93 -0.28 -10.75 4.34
C ALA A 93 -0.39 -11.63 3.07
N LYS A 94 0.64 -12.46 2.80
CA LYS A 94 0.59 -13.47 1.73
C LYS A 94 -0.55 -14.45 1.94
N SER A 95 -0.64 -15.03 3.13
CA SER A 95 -1.70 -15.97 3.49
C SER A 95 -3.08 -15.33 3.35
N TYR A 96 -3.22 -14.06 3.74
CA TYR A 96 -4.46 -13.30 3.59
C TYR A 96 -4.87 -13.13 2.13
N ILE A 97 -3.98 -12.64 1.25
CA ILE A 97 -4.27 -12.47 -0.18
C ILE A 97 -4.61 -13.82 -0.84
N LEU A 98 -3.81 -14.85 -0.57
CA LEU A 98 -4.00 -16.18 -1.16
C LEU A 98 -5.29 -16.87 -0.72
N SER A 99 -5.83 -16.49 0.45
CA SER A 99 -7.13 -16.99 0.92
C SER A 99 -8.32 -16.40 0.17
N LYS A 100 -8.15 -15.28 -0.56
CA LYS A 100 -9.22 -14.60 -1.29
C LYS A 100 -9.42 -15.22 -2.67
N THR A 101 -10.61 -15.05 -3.21
CA THR A 101 -10.89 -15.47 -4.59
C THR A 101 -10.07 -14.63 -5.57
N TRP A 102 -9.31 -15.31 -6.43
CA TRP A 102 -8.50 -14.67 -7.46
C TRP A 102 -9.36 -13.83 -8.42
N ARG A 103 -8.90 -12.61 -8.69
CA ARG A 103 -9.49 -11.70 -9.68
C ARG A 103 -8.40 -11.21 -10.61
N ALA A 104 -8.67 -11.25 -11.92
CA ALA A 104 -7.73 -10.75 -12.91
C ALA A 104 -7.39 -9.27 -12.66
N PRO A 105 -6.10 -8.88 -12.67
CA PRO A 105 -5.70 -7.48 -12.66
C PRO A 105 -6.37 -6.71 -13.81
N LYS A 106 -6.78 -5.47 -13.54
CA LYS A 106 -7.39 -4.57 -14.55
C LYS A 106 -6.36 -3.66 -15.20
#